data_AF-A0A7C5TWC6-F1
#
_entry.id   AF-A0A7C5TWC6-F1
#
_cell.length_a   1.000
_cell.length_b   1.000
_cell.length_c   1.000
_cell.angle_alpha   90.00
_cell.angle_beta   90.00
_cell.angle_gamma   90.00
#
_symmetry.space_group_name_H-M   'P 1'
#
loop_
_entity.id
_entity.type
_entity.pdbx_description
1 polymer ?
#
loop_
_entity_poly.entity_id
_entity_poly.type
_entity_poly.pdbx_seq_one_letter_code
_entity_poly.pdbx_strand_id
1 'polypeptide(L)'
;MRKIYGFRDLFIGDPYKMNIDLMNYLKYKDIKKIDYNNILSREIQIYDTTFLVVADDHDNMIGFIQSLFYPFGSGVVVKGITFQNRGSGFAYRKDLSNSPERSKRLLHILSILRVRDDKKRLMIGCAGGDLRP
;
A
#
# COMPACT_ATOMS: atom_id res chain seq x y z
N MET A 1 -12.69 8.22 -6.95
CA MET A 1 -11.74 7.11 -6.72
C MET A 1 -10.96 6.71 -7.96
N ARG A 2 -11.58 6.31 -9.08
CA ARG A 2 -10.87 5.76 -10.27
C ARG A 2 -9.61 6.53 -10.70
N LYS A 3 -9.64 7.86 -10.74
CA LYS A 3 -8.46 8.70 -11.09
C LYS A 3 -7.32 8.61 -10.08
N ILE A 4 -7.62 8.54 -8.77
CA ILE A 4 -6.60 8.42 -7.71
C ILE A 4 -5.92 7.05 -7.80
N TYR A 5 -6.72 5.99 -7.92
CA TYR A 5 -6.21 4.64 -8.09
C TYR A 5 -5.45 4.47 -9.41
N GLY A 6 -5.90 5.13 -10.48
CA GLY A 6 -5.16 5.20 -11.74
C GLY A 6 -3.81 5.90 -11.61
N PHE A 7 -3.75 7.04 -10.91
CA PHE A 7 -2.48 7.71 -10.62
C PHE A 7 -1.55 6.82 -9.80
N ARG A 8 -2.07 6.20 -8.74
CA ARG A 8 -1.33 5.25 -7.91
C ARG A 8 -0.71 4.14 -8.75
N ASP A 9 -1.51 3.47 -9.57
CA ASP A 9 -1.10 2.29 -10.33
C ASP A 9 -0.10 2.62 -11.45
N LEU A 10 -0.15 3.84 -11.99
CA LEU A 10 0.76 4.28 -13.06
C LEU A 10 2.07 4.85 -12.51
N PHE A 11 2.01 5.62 -11.42
CA PHE A 11 3.13 6.48 -11.02
C PHE A 11 3.73 6.13 -9.66
N ILE A 12 3.03 5.42 -8.77
CA ILE A 12 3.54 5.09 -7.43
C ILE A 12 4.18 3.69 -7.43
N GLY A 13 5.31 3.56 -6.75
CA GLY A 13 6.11 2.34 -6.64
C GLY A 13 7.19 2.50 -5.57
N ASP A 14 8.35 1.90 -5.80
CA ASP A 14 9.52 2.06 -4.92
C ASP A 14 9.97 3.54 -4.89
N PRO A 15 10.00 4.22 -3.72
CA PRO A 15 10.42 5.62 -3.62
C PRO A 15 11.80 5.90 -4.21
N TYR A 16 12.70 4.92 -4.25
CA TYR A 16 14.06 5.07 -4.79
C TYR A 16 14.15 4.84 -6.30
N LYS A 17 13.05 4.40 -6.95
CA LYS A 17 13.00 4.07 -8.38
C LYS A 17 11.89 4.84 -9.13
N MET A 18 11.10 5.64 -8.42
CA MET A 18 10.07 6.48 -9.02
C MET A 18 10.69 7.71 -9.70
N ASN A 19 10.08 8.13 -10.80
CA ASN A 19 10.50 9.31 -11.57
C ASN A 19 9.66 10.56 -11.27
N ILE A 20 8.86 10.54 -10.20
CA ILE A 20 8.02 11.66 -9.77
C ILE A 20 8.34 12.06 -8.34
N ASP A 21 8.21 13.34 -8.05
CA ASP A 21 8.23 13.86 -6.68
C ASP A 21 6.80 13.88 -6.12
N LEU A 22 6.57 13.05 -5.10
CA LEU A 22 5.27 12.91 -4.42
C LEU A 22 4.80 14.20 -3.75
N MET A 23 5.72 15.10 -3.37
CA MET A 23 5.36 16.36 -2.72
C MET A 23 4.53 17.27 -3.64
N ASN A 24 4.62 17.09 -4.96
CA ASN A 24 3.83 17.82 -5.94
C ASN A 24 2.39 17.31 -6.06
N TYR A 25 2.04 16.19 -5.44
CA TYR A 25 0.74 15.51 -5.60
C TYR A 25 -0.05 15.35 -4.29
N LEU A 26 0.26 16.15 -3.27
CA LEU A 26 -0.43 16.11 -1.97
C LEU A 26 -1.88 16.60 -2.03
N LYS A 27 -2.27 17.37 -3.05
CA LYS A 27 -3.64 17.90 -3.20
C LYS A 27 -4.35 17.22 -4.37
N TYR A 28 -5.64 16.96 -4.18
CA TYR A 28 -6.48 16.29 -5.17
C TYR A 28 -6.53 17.00 -6.54
N LYS A 29 -6.38 18.32 -6.57
CA LYS A 29 -6.34 19.12 -7.82
C LYS A 29 -5.14 18.79 -8.71
N ASP A 30 -4.02 18.39 -8.11
CA ASP A 30 -2.75 18.17 -8.83
C ASP A 30 -2.76 16.81 -9.55
N ILE A 31 -3.49 15.84 -8.99
CA ILE A 31 -3.75 14.53 -9.61
C ILE A 31 -4.66 14.65 -10.84
N LYS A 32 -5.64 15.56 -10.84
CA LYS A 32 -6.65 15.66 -11.92
C LYS A 32 -6.13 16.04 -13.30
N LYS A 33 -4.92 16.59 -13.40
CA LYS A 33 -4.34 17.10 -14.66
C LYS A 33 -3.83 16.02 -15.61
N ILE A 34 -3.74 14.77 -15.14
CA ILE A 34 -3.16 13.66 -15.90
C ILE A 34 -4.25 13.01 -16.78
N ASP A 35 -3.90 12.62 -18.00
CA ASP A 35 -4.78 11.84 -18.86
C ASP A 35 -4.82 10.37 -18.42
N TYR A 36 -6.03 9.84 -18.27
CA TYR A 36 -6.33 8.56 -17.63
C TYR A 36 -6.93 7.55 -18.62
N ASN A 37 -6.79 7.78 -19.92
CA ASN A 37 -7.40 6.96 -20.96
C ASN A 37 -6.95 5.49 -20.97
N ASN A 38 -5.86 5.14 -20.27
CA ASN A 38 -5.32 3.77 -20.15
C ASN A 38 -5.44 3.15 -18.73
N ILE A 39 -6.37 3.60 -17.87
CA ILE A 39 -6.58 2.93 -16.57
C ILE A 39 -7.22 1.56 -16.82
N LEU A 40 -6.42 0.51 -16.65
CA LEU A 40 -6.90 -0.86 -16.55
C LEU A 40 -7.84 -1.01 -15.34
N SER A 41 -9.01 -1.58 -15.55
CA SER A 41 -9.86 -2.06 -14.46
C SER A 41 -9.18 -3.28 -13.84
N ARG A 42 -8.67 -3.16 -12.62
CA ARG A 42 -8.28 -4.33 -11.82
C ARG A 42 -9.51 -4.90 -11.15
N GLU A 43 -9.64 -6.23 -11.18
CA GLU A 43 -10.58 -6.94 -10.30
C GLU A 43 -10.18 -6.71 -8.84
N ILE A 44 -11.18 -6.45 -7.99
CA ILE A 44 -10.98 -6.33 -6.56
C ILE A 44 -10.62 -7.72 -6.04
N GLN A 45 -9.38 -7.88 -5.60
CA GLN A 45 -8.93 -9.11 -4.99
C GLN A 45 -9.07 -9.04 -3.46
N ILE A 46 -9.42 -10.19 -2.88
CA ILE A 46 -9.52 -10.35 -1.43
C ILE A 46 -8.11 -10.61 -0.90
N TYR A 47 -7.62 -9.67 -0.10
CA TYR A 47 -6.32 -9.77 0.55
C TYR A 47 -6.49 -9.85 2.05
N ASP A 48 -5.58 -10.58 2.70
CA ASP A 48 -5.58 -10.75 4.14
C ASP A 48 -4.59 -9.79 4.80
N THR A 49 -4.98 -9.18 5.92
CA THR A 49 -4.14 -8.22 6.64
C THR A 49 -4.58 -8.14 8.09
N THR A 50 -3.61 -8.21 9.00
CA THR A 50 -3.82 -7.97 10.42
C THR A 50 -3.36 -6.57 10.77
N PHE A 51 -4.22 -5.81 11.44
CA PHE A 51 -3.88 -4.53 12.06
C PHE A 51 -4.17 -4.63 13.56
N LEU A 52 -3.26 -4.12 14.38
CA LEU A 52 -3.43 -4.04 15.82
C LEU A 52 -2.88 -2.71 16.34
N VAL A 53 -3.39 -2.30 17.50
CA VAL A 53 -2.95 -1.11 18.22
C VAL A 53 -2.64 -1.52 19.66
N VAL A 54 -1.50 -1.06 20.16
CA VAL A 54 -1.11 -1.17 21.56
C VAL A 54 -0.91 0.25 22.11
N ALA A 55 -1.41 0.51 23.31
CA ALA A 55 -1.23 1.77 24.03
C ALA A 55 -0.89 1.48 25.50
N ASP A 56 -0.17 2.39 26.14
CA ASP A 56 0.19 2.30 27.57
C ASP A 56 -0.17 3.59 28.33
N ASP A 57 0.03 3.55 29.66
CA ASP A 57 -0.23 4.66 30.57
C ASP A 57 0.86 5.76 30.53
N HIS A 58 1.90 5.57 29.70
CA HIS A 58 2.99 6.53 29.47
C HIS A 58 2.80 7.30 28.15
N ASP A 59 1.57 7.32 27.63
CA ASP A 59 1.20 7.99 26.39
C ASP A 59 1.88 7.43 25.12
N ASN A 60 2.43 6.21 25.19
CA ASN A 60 2.92 5.51 24.01
C ASN A 60 1.76 4.85 23.28
N MET A 61 1.88 4.82 21.96
CA MET A 61 0.88 4.20 21.09
C MET A 61 1.57 3.66 19.84
N ILE A 62 1.40 2.36 19.59
CA ILE A 62 2.00 1.64 18.48
C ILE A 62 0.88 1.06 17.62
N GLY A 63 0.86 1.46 16.36
CA GLY A 63 0.07 0.81 15.33
C GLY A 63 0.95 -0.18 14.61
N PHE A 64 0.53 -1.44 14.54
CA PHE A 64 1.25 -2.47 13.82
C PHE A 64 0.35 -3.11 12.77
N ILE A 65 0.89 -3.22 11.56
CA ILE A 65 0.19 -3.80 10.41
C ILE A 65 1.08 -4.81 9.72
N GLN A 66 0.55 -6.01 9.48
CA GLN A 66 1.27 -7.07 8.79
C GLN A 66 0.34 -7.88 7.89
N SER A 67 0.93 -8.54 6.89
CA SER A 67 0.18 -9.33 5.92
C SER A 67 1.12 -10.23 5.10
N LEU A 68 0.65 -11.43 4.75
CA LEU A 68 1.29 -12.31 3.77
C LEU A 68 0.85 -12.02 2.32
N PHE A 69 0.09 -10.94 2.12
CA PHE A 69 -0.66 -10.53 0.92
C PHE A 69 -1.98 -11.28 0.74
N TYR A 70 -1.92 -12.55 0.34
CA TYR A 70 -3.12 -13.41 0.30
C TYR A 70 -3.21 -14.24 1.59
N PRO A 71 -4.38 -14.83 1.88
CA PRO A 71 -4.48 -15.84 2.94
C PRO A 71 -3.40 -16.91 2.75
N PHE A 72 -2.61 -17.18 3.81
CA PHE A 72 -1.47 -18.10 3.79
C PHE A 72 -0.34 -17.77 2.79
N GLY A 73 -0.33 -16.56 2.22
CA GLY A 73 0.72 -16.08 1.32
C GLY A 73 0.92 -16.96 0.09
N SER A 74 2.12 -17.51 -0.05
CA SER A 74 2.50 -18.38 -1.17
C SER A 74 2.11 -19.85 -0.97
N GLY A 75 1.68 -20.24 0.23
CA GLY A 75 1.53 -21.64 0.63
C GLY A 75 2.86 -22.37 0.88
N VAL A 76 4.01 -21.72 0.63
CA VAL A 76 5.33 -22.29 0.91
C VAL A 76 5.66 -22.11 2.39
N VAL A 77 5.98 -23.21 3.08
CA VAL A 77 6.34 -23.22 4.49
C VAL A 77 7.73 -23.85 4.67
N VAL A 78 8.62 -23.14 5.35
CA VAL A 78 9.96 -23.67 5.71
C VAL A 78 10.13 -23.54 7.21
N LYS A 79 10.40 -24.66 7.88
CA LYS A 79 10.56 -24.71 9.35
C LYS A 79 9.38 -24.06 10.11
N GLY A 80 8.16 -24.23 9.62
CA GLY A 80 6.95 -23.65 10.22
C GLY A 80 6.70 -22.17 9.90
N ILE A 81 7.54 -21.54 9.08
CA ILE A 81 7.36 -20.14 8.66
C ILE A 81 6.75 -20.10 7.26
N THR A 82 5.57 -19.49 7.15
CA THR A 82 4.87 -19.29 5.88
C THR A 82 5.42 -18.09 5.13
N PHE A 83 5.75 -18.27 3.85
CA PHE A 83 6.31 -17.22 3.00
C PHE A 83 5.19 -16.40 2.34
N GLN A 84 5.34 -15.08 2.36
CA GLN A 84 4.45 -14.16 1.65
C GLN A 84 4.51 -14.36 0.12
N ASN A 85 3.43 -14.07 -0.58
CA ASN A 85 3.40 -14.00 -2.05
C ASN A 85 3.30 -12.56 -2.56
N ARG A 86 3.75 -11.58 -1.77
CA ARG A 86 3.65 -10.14 -2.07
C ARG A 86 4.15 -9.76 -3.46
N GLY A 87 5.13 -10.46 -4.00
CA GLY A 87 5.66 -10.24 -5.35
C GLY A 87 4.60 -10.22 -6.46
N SER A 88 3.44 -10.86 -6.28
CA SER A 88 2.34 -10.76 -7.26
C SER A 88 1.68 -9.36 -7.33
N GLY A 89 2.02 -8.45 -6.40
CA GLY A 89 1.59 -7.05 -6.43
C GLY A 89 2.36 -6.17 -7.42
N PHE A 90 3.42 -6.67 -8.06
CA PHE A 90 4.09 -5.93 -9.14
C PHE A 90 3.14 -5.77 -10.35
N ALA A 91 3.37 -4.71 -11.12
CA ALA A 91 2.64 -4.50 -12.36
C ALA A 91 3.10 -5.51 -13.44
N TYR A 92 2.16 -6.09 -14.17
CA TYR A 92 2.41 -6.98 -15.30
C TYR A 92 2.84 -6.26 -16.60
N ARG A 93 3.04 -4.94 -16.54
CA ARG A 93 3.50 -4.11 -17.66
C ARG A 93 4.94 -3.67 -17.41
N LYS A 94 5.72 -3.53 -18.48
CA LYS A 94 7.02 -2.85 -18.43
C LYS A 94 6.82 -1.33 -18.26
N ASP A 95 7.87 -0.68 -17.79
CA ASP A 95 8.02 0.79 -17.75
C ASP A 95 6.99 1.52 -16.86
N LEU A 96 6.41 0.84 -15.87
CA LEU A 96 5.64 1.46 -14.80
C LEU A 96 6.51 1.60 -13.54
N SER A 97 6.18 2.59 -12.71
CA SER A 97 6.85 2.78 -11.41
C SER A 97 6.81 1.52 -10.54
N ASN A 98 5.78 0.69 -10.67
CA ASN A 98 5.64 -0.59 -9.97
C ASN A 98 5.94 -1.83 -10.86
N SER A 99 6.67 -1.69 -11.97
CA SER A 99 7.19 -2.85 -12.72
C SER A 99 8.28 -3.58 -11.91
N PRO A 100 8.41 -4.91 -12.04
CA PRO A 100 9.40 -5.69 -11.31
C PRO A 100 10.84 -5.36 -11.76
N GLU A 101 11.74 -5.22 -10.79
CA GLU A 101 13.17 -4.98 -11.00
C GLU A 101 13.98 -5.59 -9.85
N ARG A 102 15.25 -5.89 -10.08
CA ARG A 102 16.15 -6.42 -9.05
C ARG A 102 16.21 -5.47 -7.84
N SER A 103 16.06 -6.03 -6.65
CA SER A 103 16.14 -5.31 -5.36
C SER A 103 15.11 -4.19 -5.17
N LYS A 104 14.08 -4.13 -6.03
CA LYS A 104 13.02 -3.13 -5.95
C LYS A 104 11.92 -3.57 -5.00
N ARG A 105 11.40 -2.63 -4.21
CA ARG A 105 10.22 -2.83 -3.37
C ARG A 105 8.97 -2.56 -4.20
N LEU A 106 8.03 -3.48 -4.16
CA LEU A 106 6.70 -3.26 -4.76
C LEU A 106 5.91 -2.18 -4.03
N LEU A 107 4.91 -1.63 -4.71
CA LEU A 107 3.89 -0.77 -4.13
C LEU A 107 3.11 -1.50 -3.02
N HIS A 108 3.27 -1.05 -1.77
CA HIS A 108 2.59 -1.66 -0.63
C HIS A 108 1.21 -1.04 -0.37
N ILE A 109 0.27 -1.92 0.02
CA ILE A 109 -1.12 -1.57 0.40
C ILE A 109 -1.29 -1.37 1.92
N LEU A 110 -0.20 -1.48 2.69
CA LEU A 110 -0.23 -1.42 4.15
C LEU A 110 -0.01 0.02 4.60
N SER A 111 -1.01 0.60 5.25
CA SER A 111 -0.99 1.96 5.76
C SER A 111 -1.66 2.03 7.13
N ILE A 112 -1.17 2.95 7.96
CA ILE A 112 -1.75 3.31 9.27
C ILE A 112 -1.82 4.82 9.30
N LEU A 113 -2.99 5.36 9.65
CA LEU A 113 -3.17 6.77 9.93
C LEU A 113 -3.09 7.00 11.43
N ARG A 114 -2.22 7.92 11.84
CA ARG A 114 -2.16 8.41 13.22
C ARG A 114 -2.55 9.88 13.25
N VAL A 115 -3.51 10.23 14.09
CA VAL A 115 -3.91 11.61 14.37
C VAL A 115 -3.57 11.90 15.83
N ARG A 116 -2.85 12.99 16.05
CA ARG A 116 -2.50 13.49 17.38
C ARG A 116 -2.77 14.99 17.41
N ASP A 117 -3.48 15.41 18.45
CA ASP A 117 -3.69 16.80 18.86
C ASP A 117 -3.66 16.85 20.40
N ASP A 118 -3.70 18.03 20.99
CA ASP A 118 -3.58 18.26 22.44
C ASP A 118 -4.59 17.45 23.28
N LYS A 119 -5.74 17.11 22.70
CA LYS A 119 -6.85 16.41 23.40
C LYS A 119 -7.22 15.06 22.81
N LYS A 120 -6.64 14.65 21.68
CA LYS A 120 -7.08 13.46 20.93
C LYS A 120 -5.91 12.70 20.37
N ARG A 121 -5.97 11.38 20.54
CA ARG A 121 -5.04 10.43 19.94
C ARG A 121 -5.86 9.34 19.28
N LEU A 122 -5.62 9.14 18.00
CA LEU A 122 -6.35 8.17 17.20
C LEU A 122 -5.35 7.46 16.30
N MET A 123 -5.48 6.14 16.23
CA MET A 123 -4.87 5.35 15.18
C MET A 123 -5.98 4.64 14.43
N ILE A 124 -5.93 4.74 13.11
CA ILE A 124 -6.82 4.06 12.20
C ILE A 124 -5.96 3.18 11.31
N GLY A 125 -6.28 1.91 11.29
CA GLY A 125 -5.82 0.97 10.29
C GLY A 125 -7.02 0.15 9.87
N CYS A 126 -7.11 -0.16 8.57
CA CYS A 126 -8.12 -1.08 8.07
C CYS A 126 -7.48 -2.45 7.82
N ALA A 127 -8.29 -3.50 7.73
CA ALA A 127 -7.94 -4.76 7.07
C ALA A 127 -8.52 -4.76 5.63
N GLY A 128 -8.01 -5.60 4.71
CA GLY A 128 -8.41 -5.64 3.29
C GLY A 128 -7.54 -4.78 2.35
N GLY A 129 -6.93 -5.40 1.34
CA GLY A 129 -5.82 -4.84 0.55
C GLY A 129 -6.15 -3.66 -0.39
N ASP A 130 -6.54 -3.94 -1.64
CA ASP A 130 -6.64 -2.91 -2.70
C ASP A 130 -7.71 -1.83 -2.51
N LEU A 131 -8.67 -2.04 -1.60
CA LEU A 131 -9.69 -1.05 -1.26
C LEU A 131 -9.16 0.10 -0.39
N ARG A 132 -7.85 0.12 -0.11
CA ARG A 132 -7.17 1.19 0.63
C ARG A 132 -6.45 2.16 -0.30
N PRO A 133 -6.62 3.47 -0.09
CA PRO A 133 -5.69 4.47 -0.60
C PRO A 133 -4.33 4.40 0.12
#